data_AF-A0A932TFE1-F1
#
_entry.id   AF-A0A932TFE1-F1
#
_cell.length_a   1.000
_cell.length_b   1.000
_cell.length_c   1.000
_cell.angle_alpha   90.00
_cell.angle_beta   90.00
_cell.angle_gamma   90.00
#
_symmetry.space_group_name_H-M   'P 1'
#
loop_
_entity.id
_entity.type
_entity.pdbx_description
1 polymer ?
#
loop_
_entity_poly.entity_id
_entity_poly.type
_entity_poly.pdbx_seq_one_letter_code
_entity_poly.pdbx_strand_id
1 'polypeptide(L)'
;MDRLTVKAQEALQAAQGEAAQNGQQEIASEHLLAALLDQTEGIITPLLQKMGANVGAVRQDLDREIARLPKVGGVVVGEYLSNRLRRTLEIAWQEAQQLKDEYCSTEHLLLALAAETDTGAGRVLRSHGVTRERLLQALVDVRGSARVTDPHAEETYQALEKFGRDLTDAARRGKLDPVIGRDEE
;
A
#
# COMPACT_ATOMS: atom_id res chain seq x y z
N MET A 1 3.90 18.13 0.72
CA MET A 1 3.65 16.71 1.08
C MET A 1 3.79 16.66 2.57
N ASP A 2 2.72 16.95 3.30
CA ASP A 2 2.96 17.53 4.63
C ASP A 2 2.82 16.51 5.77
N ARG A 3 2.24 15.32 5.53
CA ARG A 3 2.11 14.26 6.54
C ARG A 3 2.08 12.85 5.95
N LEU A 4 3.16 12.11 6.09
CA LEU A 4 3.25 10.67 5.84
C LEU A 4 3.25 9.90 7.16
N THR A 5 2.65 8.71 7.19
CA THR A 5 2.85 7.77 8.31
C THR A 5 4.29 7.27 8.35
N VAL A 6 4.70 6.67 9.47
CA VAL A 6 6.05 6.11 9.61
C VAL A 6 6.30 5.01 8.58
N LYS A 7 5.36 4.09 8.38
CA LYS A 7 5.48 3.04 7.36
C LYS A 7 5.54 3.60 5.94
N ALA A 8 4.82 4.68 5.64
CA ALA A 8 4.91 5.33 4.33
C ALA A 8 6.27 6.02 4.11
N GLN A 9 6.87 6.61 5.16
CA GLN A 9 8.22 7.17 5.11
C GLN A 9 9.27 6.07 4.89
N GLU A 10 9.17 4.97 5.64
CA GLU A 10 10.03 3.79 5.46
C GLU A 10 9.96 3.23 4.04
N ALA A 11 8.76 3.14 3.47
CA ALA A 11 8.57 2.66 2.10
C ALA A 11 9.25 3.57 1.07
N LEU A 12 9.19 4.90 1.23
CA LEU A 12 9.91 5.83 0.35
C LEU A 12 11.43 5.72 0.48
N GLN A 13 11.92 5.54 1.71
CA GLN A 13 13.35 5.32 1.94
C GLN A 13 13.82 3.98 1.34
N ALA A 14 13.04 2.92 1.51
CA ALA A 14 13.32 1.63 0.89
C ALA A 14 13.27 1.69 -0.63
N ALA A 15 12.36 2.49 -1.21
CA ALA A 15 12.30 2.71 -2.66
C ALA A 15 13.57 3.38 -3.22
N GLN A 16 14.19 4.29 -2.45
CA GLN A 16 15.50 4.82 -2.80
C GLN A 16 16.56 3.71 -2.80
N GLY A 17 16.53 2.83 -1.79
CA GLY A 17 17.40 1.65 -1.72
C GLY A 17 17.24 0.71 -2.92
N GLU A 18 16.00 0.43 -3.34
CA GLU A 18 15.71 -0.38 -4.53
C GLU A 18 16.32 0.24 -5.80
N ALA A 19 16.17 1.56 -5.99
CA ALA A 19 16.75 2.27 -7.12
C ALA A 19 18.29 2.18 -7.13
N ALA A 20 18.90 2.43 -5.97
CA ALA A 20 20.35 2.37 -5.78
C ALA A 20 20.91 0.98 -6.09
N GLN A 21 20.29 -0.07 -5.56
CA GLN A 21 20.69 -1.46 -5.77
C GLN A 21 20.60 -1.88 -7.25
N ASN A 22 19.67 -1.31 -8.00
CA ASN A 22 19.48 -1.58 -9.42
C ASN A 22 20.34 -0.68 -10.34
N GLY A 23 21.12 0.25 -9.78
CA GLY A 23 21.96 1.19 -10.53
C GLY A 23 21.15 2.28 -11.25
N GLN A 24 20.03 2.70 -10.65
CA GLN A 24 19.06 3.60 -11.23
C GLN A 24 19.03 4.91 -10.44
N GLN A 25 19.32 6.02 -11.12
CA GLN A 25 19.38 7.34 -10.48
C GLN A 25 17.99 7.91 -10.19
N GLU A 26 16.99 7.51 -10.95
CA GLU A 26 15.63 8.00 -10.80
C GLU A 26 14.81 7.01 -9.96
N ILE A 27 14.22 7.50 -8.86
CA ILE A 27 13.28 6.72 -8.05
C ILE A 27 11.92 6.76 -8.75
N ALA A 28 11.50 5.61 -9.26
CA ALA A 28 10.28 5.43 -10.03
C ALA A 28 9.17 4.74 -9.20
N SER A 29 7.96 4.74 -9.74
CA SER A 29 6.78 4.10 -9.13
C SER A 29 6.99 2.59 -8.88
N GLU A 30 7.79 1.95 -9.72
CA GLU A 30 8.16 0.54 -9.60
C GLU A 30 8.97 0.27 -8.33
N HIS A 31 9.91 1.14 -7.96
CA HIS A 31 10.68 1.03 -6.73
C HIS A 31 9.81 1.23 -5.49
N LEU A 32 8.86 2.17 -5.56
CA LEU A 32 7.93 2.37 -4.46
C LEU A 32 7.03 1.15 -4.28
N LEU A 33 6.48 0.59 -5.37
CA LEU A 33 5.68 -0.63 -5.28
C LEU A 33 6.51 -1.79 -4.72
N ALA A 34 7.75 -1.96 -5.16
CA ALA A 34 8.68 -2.95 -4.65
C ALA A 34 8.85 -2.84 -3.13
N ALA A 35 9.18 -1.64 -2.66
CA ALA A 35 9.33 -1.35 -1.23
C ALA A 35 8.04 -1.63 -0.42
N LEU A 36 6.87 -1.32 -0.97
CA LEU A 36 5.58 -1.59 -0.33
C LEU A 36 5.27 -3.11 -0.21
N LEU A 37 5.66 -3.89 -1.22
CA LEU A 37 5.48 -5.35 -1.21
C LEU A 37 6.43 -6.04 -0.21
N ASP A 38 7.65 -5.52 -0.09
CA ASP A 38 8.70 -6.08 0.76
C ASP A 38 8.62 -5.59 2.21
N GLN A 39 7.79 -4.58 2.48
CA GLN A 39 7.62 -4.05 3.82
C GLN A 39 7.04 -5.11 4.76
N THR A 40 7.88 -5.58 5.67
CA THR A 40 7.48 -6.48 6.75
C THR A 40 6.53 -5.76 7.69
N GLU A 41 5.50 -6.47 8.14
CA GLU A 41 4.49 -5.89 9.03
C GLU A 41 3.90 -4.63 8.38
N GLY A 42 3.47 -4.78 7.14
CA GLY A 42 2.67 -3.81 6.40
C GLY A 42 1.35 -4.45 5.99
N ILE A 43 0.34 -3.63 5.69
CA ILE A 43 -1.01 -4.11 5.33
C ILE A 43 -1.14 -4.47 3.83
N ILE A 44 -0.14 -4.13 3.03
CA ILE A 44 -0.16 -4.27 1.56
C ILE A 44 -0.22 -5.73 1.13
N THR A 45 0.70 -6.57 1.61
CA THR A 45 0.75 -7.99 1.23
C THR A 45 -0.54 -8.74 1.62
N PRO A 46 -1.05 -8.63 2.86
CA PRO A 46 -2.31 -9.27 3.22
C PRO A 46 -3.52 -8.74 2.43
N LEU A 47 -3.56 -7.43 2.16
CA LEU A 47 -4.61 -6.82 1.32
C LEU A 47 -4.61 -7.43 -0.09
N LEU A 48 -3.45 -7.53 -0.74
CA LEU A 48 -3.33 -8.13 -2.07
C LEU A 48 -3.71 -9.62 -2.07
N GLN A 49 -3.32 -10.37 -1.03
CA GLN A 49 -3.72 -11.77 -0.86
C GLN A 49 -5.24 -11.91 -0.70
N LYS A 50 -5.88 -11.03 0.07
CA LYS A 50 -7.35 -11.00 0.24
C LYS A 50 -8.07 -10.71 -1.08
N MET A 51 -7.46 -9.93 -1.96
CA MET A 51 -7.95 -9.68 -3.33
C MET A 51 -7.76 -10.86 -4.29
N GLY A 52 -7.06 -11.92 -3.84
CA GLY A 52 -6.73 -13.11 -4.63
C GLY A 52 -5.48 -12.96 -5.50
N ALA A 53 -4.69 -11.89 -5.31
CA ALA A 53 -3.46 -11.71 -6.06
C ALA A 53 -2.33 -12.59 -5.49
N ASN A 54 -1.53 -13.19 -6.37
CA ASN A 54 -0.32 -13.89 -5.97
C ASN A 54 0.82 -12.87 -5.82
N VAL A 55 1.11 -12.46 -4.59
CA VAL A 55 2.12 -11.43 -4.29
C VAL A 55 3.51 -11.79 -4.81
N GLY A 56 3.89 -13.06 -4.79
CA GLY A 56 5.15 -13.52 -5.36
C GLY A 56 5.21 -13.34 -6.88
N ALA A 57 4.11 -13.60 -7.58
CA ALA A 57 4.01 -13.36 -9.02
C ALA A 57 4.00 -11.85 -9.36
N VAL A 58 3.30 -11.04 -8.56
CA VAL A 58 3.32 -9.57 -8.67
C VAL A 58 4.76 -9.05 -8.54
N ARG A 59 5.49 -9.49 -7.51
CA ARG A 59 6.89 -9.11 -7.29
C ARG A 59 7.78 -9.52 -8.46
N GLN A 60 7.64 -10.76 -8.93
CA GLN A 60 8.45 -11.25 -10.04
C GLN A 60 8.22 -10.46 -11.35
N ASP A 61 6.97 -10.11 -11.66
CA ASP A 61 6.66 -9.30 -12.84
C ASP A 61 7.15 -7.86 -12.67
N LEU A 62 7.08 -7.32 -11.44
CA LEU A 62 7.61 -6.00 -11.09
C LEU A 62 9.13 -5.94 -11.26
N ASP A 63 9.87 -6.97 -10.83
CA ASP A 63 11.32 -7.04 -11.01
C ASP A 63 11.73 -6.93 -12.49
N ARG A 64 10.91 -7.48 -13.40
CA ARG A 64 11.14 -7.35 -14.85
C ARG A 64 10.91 -5.92 -15.34
N GLU A 65 9.94 -5.20 -14.79
CA GLU A 65 9.74 -3.78 -15.12
C GLU A 65 10.86 -2.92 -14.54
N ILE A 66 11.30 -3.17 -13.29
CA ILE A 66 12.45 -2.49 -12.68
C ILE A 66 13.71 -2.70 -13.53
N ALA A 67 13.99 -3.93 -13.96
CA ALA A 67 15.16 -4.22 -14.78
C ALA A 67 15.21 -3.47 -16.12
N ARG A 68 14.05 -2.98 -16.62
CA ARG A 68 13.94 -2.19 -17.85
C ARG A 68 14.15 -0.69 -17.64
N LEU A 69 14.12 -0.21 -16.40
CA LEU A 69 14.32 1.21 -16.12
C LEU A 69 15.77 1.64 -16.44
N PRO A 70 15.98 2.90 -16.87
CA PRO A 70 17.29 3.40 -17.27
C PRO A 70 18.33 3.28 -16.16
N LYS A 71 19.48 2.68 -16.48
CA LYS A 71 20.62 2.56 -15.56
C LYS A 71 21.67 3.61 -15.89
N VAL A 72 22.29 4.16 -14.86
CA VAL A 72 23.44 5.07 -15.00
C VAL A 72 24.74 4.30 -14.75
N GLY A 73 25.75 4.54 -15.57
CA GLY A 73 27.08 3.96 -15.36
C GLY A 73 27.85 4.71 -14.26
N GLY A 74 28.54 3.98 -13.39
CA GLY A 74 29.32 4.55 -12.29
C GLY A 74 28.59 4.53 -10.94
N VAL A 75 29.16 5.19 -9.94
CA VAL A 75 28.51 5.31 -8.61
C VAL A 75 27.32 6.24 -8.73
N VAL A 76 26.13 5.73 -8.45
CA VAL A 76 24.91 6.55 -8.36
C VAL A 76 24.99 7.36 -7.07
N VAL A 77 25.01 8.69 -7.21
CA VAL A 77 24.94 9.62 -6.07
C VAL A 77 23.83 10.61 -6.34
N GLY A 78 22.96 10.81 -5.35
CA GLY A 78 21.86 11.77 -5.44
C GLY A 78 20.70 11.26 -6.27
N GLU A 79 20.10 10.14 -5.87
CA GLU A 79 18.84 9.71 -6.46
C GLU A 79 17.75 10.76 -6.25
N TYR A 80 16.87 10.90 -7.23
CA TYR A 80 15.78 11.85 -7.17
C TYR A 80 14.46 11.19 -7.55
N LEU A 81 13.36 11.67 -6.97
CA LEU A 81 12.03 11.23 -7.35
C LEU A 81 11.74 11.61 -8.80
N SER A 82 11.32 10.63 -9.60
CA SER A 82 10.79 10.87 -10.94
C SER A 82 9.63 11.86 -10.91
N ASN A 83 9.44 12.57 -12.02
CA ASN A 83 8.27 13.46 -12.17
C ASN A 83 6.96 12.68 -12.03
N ARG A 84 6.94 11.42 -12.48
CA ARG A 84 5.79 10.53 -12.32
C ARG A 84 5.55 10.21 -10.86
N LEU A 85 6.56 9.71 -10.14
CA LEU A 85 6.43 9.38 -8.71
C LEU A 85 6.03 10.60 -7.88
N ARG A 86 6.55 11.80 -8.17
CA ARG A 86 6.10 13.04 -7.51
C ARG A 86 4.60 13.25 -7.65
N ARG A 87 4.07 13.10 -8.86
CA ARG A 87 2.62 13.18 -9.13
C ARG A 87 1.86 12.06 -8.43
N THR A 88 2.41 10.85 -8.37
CA THR A 88 1.79 9.71 -7.68
C THR A 88 1.65 9.96 -6.19
N LEU A 89 2.65 10.58 -5.57
CA LEU A 89 2.59 10.98 -4.17
C LEU A 89 1.59 12.12 -3.92
N GLU A 90 1.42 13.04 -4.87
CA GLU A 90 0.34 14.04 -4.81
C GLU A 90 -1.04 13.39 -4.91
N ILE A 91 -1.21 12.40 -5.81
CA ILE A 91 -2.46 11.63 -5.93
C ILE A 91 -2.72 10.84 -4.65
N ALA A 92 -1.70 10.21 -4.07
CA ALA A 92 -1.84 9.49 -2.79
C ALA A 92 -2.31 10.42 -1.67
N TRP A 93 -1.79 11.64 -1.62
CA TRP A 93 -2.28 12.65 -0.68
C TRP A 93 -3.76 13.01 -0.93
N GLN A 94 -4.18 13.11 -2.20
CA GLN A 94 -5.60 13.32 -2.54
C GLN A 94 -6.48 12.13 -2.13
N GLU A 95 -6.00 10.90 -2.26
CA GLU A 95 -6.71 9.70 -1.76
C GLU A 95 -6.91 9.79 -0.25
N ALA A 96 -5.88 10.16 0.51
CA ALA A 96 -5.97 10.35 1.96
C ALA A 96 -7.02 11.41 2.32
N GLN A 97 -7.02 12.54 1.62
CA GLN A 97 -8.03 13.59 1.83
C GLN A 97 -9.45 13.13 1.51
N GLN A 98 -9.65 12.37 0.43
CA GLN A 98 -10.95 11.79 0.06
C GLN A 98 -11.46 10.83 1.12
N LEU A 99 -10.55 10.06 1.71
CA LEU A 99 -10.83 9.11 2.78
C LEU A 99 -10.91 9.76 4.17
N LYS A 100 -10.72 11.09 4.23
CA LYS A 100 -10.76 11.94 5.43
C LYS A 100 -9.71 11.56 6.47
N ASP A 101 -8.57 11.11 5.97
CA ASP A 101 -7.39 10.73 6.73
C ASP A 101 -6.46 11.95 6.88
N GLU A 102 -5.78 12.07 8.03
CA GLU A 102 -4.89 13.21 8.35
C GLU A 102 -3.44 12.96 7.94
N TYR A 103 -3.10 11.69 7.69
CA TYR A 103 -1.79 11.22 7.23
C TYR A 103 -1.96 10.35 5.99
N CYS A 104 -1.01 10.46 5.05
CA CYS A 104 -0.90 9.56 3.92
C CYS A 104 -0.14 8.30 4.33
N SER A 105 -0.89 7.21 4.52
CA SER A 105 -0.41 5.85 4.80
C SER A 105 -0.05 5.05 3.53
N THR A 106 0.45 3.83 3.70
CA THR A 106 0.86 2.95 2.60
C THR A 106 -0.29 2.55 1.66
N GLU A 107 -1.52 2.46 2.16
CA GLU A 107 -2.68 2.14 1.33
C GLU A 107 -3.01 3.25 0.33
N HIS A 108 -2.79 4.51 0.70
CA HIS A 108 -2.97 5.66 -0.17
C HIS A 108 -1.93 5.67 -1.30
N LEU A 109 -0.69 5.31 -0.96
CA LEU A 109 0.38 5.12 -1.94
C LEU A 109 0.01 4.02 -2.95
N LEU A 110 -0.49 2.89 -2.45
CA LEU A 110 -0.92 1.77 -3.30
C LEU A 110 -2.12 2.13 -4.19
N LEU A 111 -3.11 2.86 -3.66
CA LEU A 111 -4.25 3.36 -4.44
C LEU A 111 -3.79 4.25 -5.60
N ALA A 112 -2.85 5.17 -5.34
CA ALA A 112 -2.29 6.04 -6.35
C ALA A 112 -1.50 5.26 -7.42
N LEU A 113 -0.66 4.30 -7.01
CA LEU A 113 0.08 3.43 -7.93
C LEU A 113 -0.85 2.61 -8.83
N ALA A 114 -1.94 2.06 -8.27
CA ALA A 114 -2.93 1.30 -9.03
C ALA A 114 -3.72 2.15 -10.04
N ALA A 115 -3.80 3.47 -9.82
CA ALA A 115 -4.43 4.42 -10.73
C ALA A 115 -3.55 4.77 -11.94
N GLU A 116 -2.23 4.54 -11.88
CA GLU A 116 -1.30 4.89 -12.95
C GLU A 116 -1.48 3.98 -14.17
N THR A 117 -1.82 4.54 -15.33
CA THR A 117 -2.04 3.73 -16.55
C THR A 117 -0.77 3.51 -17.38
N ASP A 118 0.24 4.36 -17.19
CA ASP A 118 1.41 4.48 -18.05
C ASP A 118 2.73 4.04 -17.39
N THR A 119 2.72 3.58 -16.13
CA THR A 119 3.89 3.02 -15.42
C THR A 119 3.92 1.50 -15.46
N GLY A 120 5.11 0.91 -15.27
CA GLY A 120 5.28 -0.53 -15.09
C GLY A 120 4.56 -1.01 -13.84
N ALA A 121 4.65 -0.26 -12.74
CA ALA A 121 3.96 -0.57 -11.48
C ALA A 121 2.44 -0.72 -11.67
N GLY A 122 1.78 0.28 -12.27
CA GLY A 122 0.35 0.23 -12.52
C GLY A 122 -0.05 -0.86 -13.52
N ARG A 123 0.77 -1.13 -14.54
CA ARG A 123 0.53 -2.25 -15.47
C ARG A 123 0.60 -3.61 -14.77
N VAL A 124 1.61 -3.82 -13.93
CA VAL A 124 1.77 -5.05 -13.16
C VAL A 124 0.57 -5.25 -12.24
N LEU A 125 0.21 -4.25 -11.44
CA LEU A 125 -0.97 -4.32 -10.56
C LEU A 125 -2.25 -4.70 -11.34
N ARG A 126 -2.53 -4.02 -12.46
CA ARG A 126 -3.70 -4.35 -13.30
C ARG A 126 -3.65 -5.76 -13.87
N SER A 127 -2.50 -6.24 -14.30
CA SER A 127 -2.35 -7.60 -14.85
C SER A 127 -2.67 -8.69 -13.82
N HIS A 128 -2.47 -8.38 -12.54
CA HIS A 128 -2.83 -9.23 -11.39
C HIS A 128 -4.22 -8.93 -10.81
N GLY A 129 -5.05 -8.18 -11.54
CA GLY A 129 -6.42 -7.84 -11.13
C GLY A 129 -6.51 -6.83 -9.98
N VAL A 130 -5.40 -6.15 -9.66
CA VAL A 130 -5.34 -5.09 -8.65
C VAL A 130 -5.58 -3.75 -9.32
N THR A 131 -6.83 -3.28 -9.29
CA THR A 131 -7.22 -1.94 -9.75
C THR A 131 -7.53 -1.05 -8.56
N ARG A 132 -7.51 0.27 -8.76
CA ARG A 132 -7.86 1.25 -7.72
C ARG A 132 -9.23 0.96 -7.11
N GLU A 133 -10.23 0.63 -7.94
CA GLU A 133 -11.60 0.35 -7.50
C GLU A 133 -11.67 -0.88 -6.59
N ARG A 134 -11.02 -1.97 -7.02
CA ARG A 134 -10.98 -3.21 -6.23
C ARG A 134 -10.18 -3.07 -4.95
N LEU A 135 -9.09 -2.29 -4.97
CA LEU A 135 -8.34 -1.95 -3.78
C LEU A 135 -9.20 -1.16 -2.79
N LEU A 136 -9.91 -0.14 -3.26
CA LEU A 136 -10.77 0.68 -2.41
C LEU A 136 -11.86 -0.18 -1.74
N GLN A 137 -12.44 -1.14 -2.46
CA GLN A 137 -13.41 -2.08 -1.90
C GLN A 137 -12.77 -3.01 -0.85
N ALA A 138 -11.60 -3.57 -1.14
CA ALA A 138 -10.90 -4.44 -0.19
C ALA A 138 -10.43 -3.68 1.06
N LEU A 139 -10.06 -2.40 0.92
CA LEU A 139 -9.63 -1.54 2.03
C LEU A 139 -10.74 -1.30 3.04
N VAL A 140 -11.99 -1.15 2.60
CA VAL A 140 -13.15 -1.02 3.51
C VAL A 140 -13.22 -2.22 4.45
N ASP A 141 -12.92 -3.42 3.98
CA ASP A 141 -12.97 -4.64 4.80
C ASP A 141 -11.75 -4.82 5.72
N VAL A 142 -10.63 -4.13 5.47
CA VAL A 142 -9.41 -4.23 6.29
C VAL A 142 -9.36 -3.11 7.32
N ARG A 143 -9.65 -1.88 6.89
CA ARG A 143 -9.61 -0.69 7.76
C ARG A 143 -10.95 -0.42 8.47
N GLY A 144 -12.05 -0.95 7.95
CA GLY A 144 -13.39 -0.64 8.44
C GLY A 144 -13.69 0.87 8.35
N SER A 145 -14.14 1.43 9.48
CA SER A 145 -14.37 2.87 9.65
C SER A 145 -13.18 3.62 10.26
N ALA A 146 -12.05 2.95 10.45
CA ALA A 146 -10.88 3.58 11.04
C ALA A 146 -10.27 4.60 10.09
N ARG A 147 -9.70 5.66 10.68
CA ARG A 147 -9.03 6.75 9.98
C ARG A 147 -7.58 6.82 10.39
N VAL A 148 -6.72 7.29 9.49
CA VAL A 148 -5.29 7.49 9.72
C VAL A 148 -5.09 8.89 10.31
N THR A 149 -5.34 9.02 11.61
CA THR A 149 -5.21 10.28 12.36
C THR A 149 -3.91 10.39 13.15
N ASP A 150 -3.06 9.36 13.09
CA ASP A 150 -1.77 9.28 13.79
C ASP A 150 -0.68 8.71 12.87
N PRO A 151 0.59 9.12 12.98
CA PRO A 151 1.69 8.60 12.16
C PRO A 151 1.91 7.08 12.24
N HIS A 152 1.41 6.42 13.29
CA HIS A 152 1.56 4.99 13.57
C HIS A 152 0.25 4.19 13.41
N ALA A 153 -0.80 4.78 12.82
CA ALA A 153 -2.13 4.15 12.76
C ALA A 153 -2.13 2.74 12.13
N GLU A 154 -1.21 2.48 11.19
CA GLU A 154 -1.07 1.19 10.51
C GLU A 154 -0.68 0.03 11.44
N GLU A 155 0.00 0.29 12.55
CA GLU A 155 0.34 -0.74 13.55
C GLU A 155 -0.92 -1.30 14.23
N THR A 156 -1.95 -0.46 14.38
CA THR A 156 -3.23 -0.85 15.01
C THR A 156 -4.02 -1.80 14.10
N TYR A 157 -4.02 -1.55 12.78
CA TYR A 157 -4.68 -2.43 11.82
C TYR A 157 -4.09 -3.84 11.83
N GLN A 158 -2.77 -3.91 11.93
CA GLN A 158 -2.06 -5.19 11.96
C GLN A 158 -2.32 -5.98 13.23
N ALA A 159 -2.45 -5.30 14.38
CA ALA A 159 -2.82 -5.97 15.62
C ALA A 159 -4.22 -6.60 15.50
N LEU A 160 -5.18 -5.90 14.87
CA LEU A 160 -6.52 -6.44 14.64
C LEU A 160 -6.53 -7.60 13.64
N GLU A 161 -5.73 -7.54 12.57
CA GLU A 161 -5.64 -8.65 11.61
C GLU A 161 -4.95 -9.88 12.22
N LYS A 162 -3.80 -9.69 12.90
CA LYS A 162 -2.99 -10.79 13.44
C LYS A 162 -3.59 -11.41 14.69
N PHE A 163 -4.27 -10.61 15.53
CA PHE A 163 -4.72 -11.05 16.87
C PHE A 163 -6.18 -10.73 17.17
N GLY A 164 -6.83 -9.89 16.36
CA GLY A 164 -8.22 -9.52 16.54
C GLY A 164 -9.15 -10.59 15.99
N ARG A 165 -10.13 -10.99 16.80
CA ARG A 165 -11.31 -11.69 16.29
C ARG A 165 -12.35 -10.64 15.93
N ASP A 166 -12.63 -10.47 14.65
CA ASP A 166 -13.69 -9.55 14.20
C ASP A 166 -15.07 -10.11 14.58
N LEU A 167 -15.56 -9.67 15.74
CA LEU A 167 -16.88 -10.03 16.23
C LEU A 167 -18.00 -9.40 15.38
N THR A 168 -17.72 -8.32 14.64
CA THR A 168 -18.71 -7.66 13.77
C THR A 168 -18.96 -8.47 12.50
N ASP A 169 -17.89 -8.95 11.87
CA ASP A 169 -17.99 -9.91 10.76
C ASP A 169 -18.58 -11.25 11.23
N ALA A 170 -18.21 -11.72 12.44
CA ALA A 170 -18.82 -12.91 13.03
C ALA A 170 -20.33 -12.73 13.29
N ALA A 171 -20.77 -11.56 13.74
CA ALA A 171 -22.19 -11.21 13.92
C ALA A 171 -22.93 -11.24 12.58
N ARG A 172 -22.36 -10.58 11.56
CA ARG A 172 -22.95 -10.48 10.22
C ARG A 172 -23.09 -11.86 9.54
N ARG A 173 -22.19 -12.79 9.85
CA ARG A 173 -22.23 -14.18 9.36
C ARG A 173 -23.07 -15.11 10.24
N GLY A 174 -23.76 -14.60 11.26
CA GLY A 174 -24.60 -15.40 12.17
C GLY A 174 -23.80 -16.39 13.03
N LYS A 175 -22.51 -16.13 13.23
CA LYS A 175 -21.59 -16.98 14.01
C LYS A 175 -21.38 -16.50 15.45
N LEU A 176 -22.12 -15.48 15.89
CA LEU A 176 -22.20 -15.11 17.30
C LEU A 176 -23.40 -15.81 17.93
N ASP A 177 -23.18 -16.44 19.07
CA ASP A 177 -24.27 -16.92 19.90
C ASP A 177 -25.10 -15.71 20.38
N PRO A 178 -26.44 -15.77 20.28
CA PRO A 178 -27.30 -14.69 20.72
C PRO A 178 -27.14 -14.49 22.23
N VAL A 179 -26.80 -13.26 22.63
CA VAL A 179 -26.70 -12.91 24.04
C VAL A 179 -28.12 -12.70 24.58
N ILE A 180 -28.60 -13.61 25.42
CA ILE A 180 -29.92 -13.53 26.05
C ILE A 180 -29.75 -12.95 27.45
N GLY A 181 -30.45 -11.84 27.77
CA GLY A 181 -30.56 -11.31 29.14
C GLY A 181 -29.69 -10.09 29.48
N ARG A 182 -29.33 -9.25 28.51
CA ARG A 182 -28.63 -7.96 28.72
C ARG A 182 -29.35 -6.79 28.04
N ASP A 183 -30.64 -6.62 28.31
CA ASP A 183 -31.43 -5.52 27.72
C ASP A 183 -31.30 -4.18 28.50
N GLU A 184 -30.60 -4.18 29.64
CA GLU A 184 -30.44 -3.01 30.54
C GLU A 184 -29.01 -2.45 30.65
N GLU A 185 -28.04 -2.95 29.86
CA GLU A 185 -26.70 -2.36 29.70
C GLU A 185 -26.66 -1.37 28.52
#